data_AF-A0A8D8I5E0-F1
#
_entry.id   AF-A0A8D8I5E0-F1
#
_cell.length_a   1.000
_cell.length_b   1.000
_cell.length_c   1.000
_cell.angle_alpha   90.00
_cell.angle_beta   90.00
_cell.angle_gamma   90.00
#
_symmetry.space_group_name_H-M   'P 1'
#
loop_
_entity.id
_entity.type
_entity.pdbx_description
1 polymer ?
#
loop_
_entity_poly.entity_id
_entity_poly.type
_entity_poly.pdbx_seq_one_letter_code
_entity_poly.pdbx_strand_id
1 'polypeptide(L)'
;MSSSPKLEVKPDPDGEEPEAKRGRIEGLDTLGPYIAGQDNAKSFVYLSDIPQLCKDEPCVLGVDEAGRGPVLGPMVYGIAFSPVDKKDVLKKLGFADSKQLTEEKREHIFDEMNKQDFATESIGWAVEVISPNDISMSMLRRSKRSLNEVSMDSAIGLIHKAIEAGVNIAEVYVDTVGPPEKYQAKLKLIFPNFKITVAKKADSTYPIVSAASICAKVSRDHALKVWKFREGTDPEVKFGSGYPGDPVTKKFLGDFDRVFGFPRLVRFSWSTASNALDKKAFDVEFDDEDEEQEKAKATYGSEKLSKYFAADRNEQRKRHEYFR
;
A
#
# COMPACT_ATOMS: atom_id res chain seq x y z
N MET A 1 48.21 -3.43 -55.33
CA MET A 1 48.65 -3.25 -53.93
C MET A 1 47.67 -2.34 -53.23
N SER A 2 47.49 -2.53 -51.91
CA SER A 2 46.56 -1.87 -50.99
C SER A 2 45.26 -2.63 -50.71
N SER A 3 45.38 -3.63 -49.83
CA SER A 3 44.30 -4.17 -49.01
C SER A 3 44.21 -3.28 -47.75
N SER A 4 43.07 -2.64 -47.52
CA SER A 4 42.80 -1.92 -46.27
C SER A 4 42.14 -2.88 -45.27
N PRO A 5 42.53 -2.88 -43.98
CA PRO A 5 42.02 -3.84 -43.01
C PRO A 5 40.59 -3.46 -42.59
N LYS A 6 39.69 -4.45 -42.59
CA LYS A 6 38.37 -4.34 -41.93
C LYS A 6 38.61 -4.33 -40.42
N LEU A 7 38.22 -3.24 -39.76
CA LEU A 7 38.09 -3.17 -38.31
C LEU A 7 36.90 -4.04 -37.89
N GLU A 8 37.18 -5.14 -37.17
CA GLU A 8 36.18 -5.86 -36.38
C GLU A 8 35.72 -4.98 -35.23
N VAL A 9 34.42 -4.63 -35.23
CA VAL A 9 33.76 -3.97 -34.11
C VAL A 9 33.49 -5.04 -33.05
N LYS A 10 34.20 -4.98 -31.93
CA LYS A 10 33.87 -5.77 -30.73
C LYS A 10 32.52 -5.29 -30.17
N PRO A 11 31.69 -6.19 -29.60
CA PRO A 11 30.47 -5.78 -28.94
C PRO A 11 30.80 -4.97 -27.68
N ASP A 12 30.04 -3.90 -27.49
CA ASP A 12 30.04 -3.03 -26.32
C ASP A 12 29.64 -3.85 -25.07
N PRO A 13 30.42 -3.87 -23.97
CA PRO A 13 30.11 -4.69 -22.79
C PRO A 13 28.98 -4.10 -21.94
N ASP A 14 28.54 -2.88 -22.21
CA ASP A 14 27.45 -2.20 -21.48
C ASP A 14 26.23 -2.03 -22.39
N GLY A 15 25.63 -3.17 -22.76
CA GLY A 15 24.32 -3.20 -23.41
C GLY A 15 23.23 -2.72 -22.47
N GLU A 16 23.13 -1.40 -22.27
CA GLU A 16 21.95 -0.78 -21.68
C GLU A 16 20.77 -1.03 -22.62
N GLU A 17 19.86 -1.92 -22.20
CA GLU A 17 18.55 -2.00 -22.81
C GLU A 17 17.85 -0.63 -22.72
N PRO A 18 17.13 -0.21 -23.77
CA PRO A 18 16.54 1.13 -23.82
C PRO A 18 15.59 1.38 -22.64
N GLU A 19 15.74 2.54 -21.99
CA GLU A 19 14.98 3.00 -20.80
C GLU A 19 13.45 2.83 -20.92
N ALA A 20 12.91 2.76 -22.14
CA ALA A 20 11.50 2.52 -22.42
C ALA A 20 10.96 1.17 -21.87
N LYS A 21 11.83 0.18 -21.60
CA LYS A 21 11.44 -1.12 -21.02
C LYS A 21 11.42 -1.17 -19.49
N ARG A 22 12.01 -0.19 -18.80
CA ARG A 22 12.13 -0.21 -17.32
C ARG A 22 10.83 0.09 -16.57
N GLY A 23 9.75 0.48 -17.26
CA GLY A 23 8.55 1.02 -16.62
C GLY A 23 7.24 0.28 -16.88
N ARG A 24 7.23 -0.79 -17.69
CA ARG A 24 5.99 -1.46 -18.12
C ARG A 24 5.84 -2.82 -17.41
N ILE A 25 4.63 -3.12 -16.96
CA ILE A 25 4.27 -4.42 -16.39
C ILE A 25 3.67 -5.29 -17.49
N GLU A 26 4.43 -6.28 -17.94
CA GLU A 26 4.02 -7.25 -18.97
C GLU A 26 3.58 -8.59 -18.35
N GLY A 27 3.75 -8.76 -17.04
CA GLY A 27 3.43 -9.98 -16.31
C GLY A 27 4.12 -10.05 -14.96
N LEU A 28 4.13 -11.25 -14.36
CA LEU A 28 4.78 -11.48 -13.06
C LEU A 28 6.29 -11.27 -13.08
N ASP A 29 6.93 -11.64 -14.20
CA ASP A 29 8.38 -11.57 -14.41
C ASP A 29 8.90 -10.13 -14.40
N THR A 30 8.08 -9.16 -14.80
CA THR A 30 8.40 -7.73 -14.77
C THR A 30 7.91 -7.03 -13.50
N LEU A 31 6.88 -7.56 -12.82
CA LEU A 31 6.31 -6.97 -11.61
C LEU A 31 7.30 -6.87 -10.44
N GLY A 32 7.99 -7.97 -10.12
CA GLY A 32 8.96 -7.99 -9.02
C GLY A 32 10.10 -6.98 -9.22
N PRO A 33 10.81 -7.01 -10.36
CA PRO A 33 11.84 -6.03 -10.70
C PRO A 33 11.34 -4.58 -10.68
N TYR A 34 10.12 -4.33 -11.19
CA TYR A 34 9.52 -3.00 -11.18
C TYR A 34 9.33 -2.47 -9.75
N ILE A 35 8.70 -3.27 -8.87
CA ILE A 35 8.49 -2.88 -7.47
C ILE A 35 9.83 -2.72 -6.74
N ALA A 36 10.81 -3.60 -7.02
CA ALA A 36 12.15 -3.49 -6.44
C ALA A 36 12.88 -2.20 -6.87
N GLY A 37 12.53 -1.62 -8.02
CA GLY A 37 13.05 -0.34 -8.50
C GLY A 37 12.47 0.89 -7.79
N GLN A 38 11.35 0.75 -7.07
CA GLN A 38 10.69 1.84 -6.36
C GLN A 38 11.28 2.07 -4.95
N ASP A 39 11.15 3.30 -4.43
CA ASP A 39 11.45 3.60 -3.01
C ASP A 39 10.29 3.11 -2.13
N ASN A 40 10.43 1.91 -1.57
CA ASN A 40 9.40 1.28 -0.71
C ASN A 40 9.11 2.05 0.60
N ALA A 41 9.86 3.12 0.92
CA ALA A 41 9.51 4.03 2.00
C ALA A 41 8.38 5.00 1.63
N LYS A 42 8.05 5.14 0.35
CA LYS A 42 7.01 6.03 -0.16
C LYS A 42 5.91 5.22 -0.84
N SER A 43 4.70 5.75 -0.79
CA SER A 43 3.60 5.22 -1.58
C SER A 43 3.80 5.51 -3.06
N PHE A 44 3.39 4.60 -3.93
CA PHE A 44 3.47 4.77 -5.37
C PHE A 44 2.29 4.12 -6.08
N VAL A 45 1.99 4.61 -7.28
CA VAL A 45 0.88 4.15 -8.12
C VAL A 45 1.43 3.73 -9.47
N TYR A 46 0.93 2.63 -10.01
CA TYR A 46 1.23 2.18 -11.37
C TYR A 46 -0.02 1.57 -12.02
N LEU A 47 -0.04 1.59 -13.34
CA LEU A 47 -1.17 1.18 -14.17
C LEU A 47 -0.70 0.23 -15.26
N SER A 48 -1.59 -0.65 -15.71
CA SER A 48 -1.41 -1.34 -16.98
C SER A 48 -1.53 -0.37 -18.15
N ASP A 49 -1.18 -0.83 -19.34
CA ASP A 49 -1.64 -0.17 -20.56
C ASP A 49 -3.18 -0.16 -20.57
N ILE A 50 -3.76 0.95 -21.04
CA ILE A 50 -5.22 1.13 -21.09
C ILE A 50 -5.73 0.59 -22.41
N PRO A 51 -6.54 -0.48 -22.42
CA PRO A 51 -7.06 -1.03 -23.66
C PRO A 51 -7.94 0.00 -24.38
N GLN A 52 -7.85 0.07 -25.70
CA GLN A 52 -8.62 1.04 -26.49
C GLN A 52 -10.14 0.82 -26.32
N LEU A 53 -10.58 -0.44 -26.20
CA LEU A 53 -11.97 -0.77 -25.89
C LEU A 53 -12.47 -0.11 -24.59
N CYS A 54 -11.60 0.04 -23.58
CA CYS A 54 -11.97 0.66 -22.31
C CYS A 54 -12.15 2.18 -22.40
N LYS A 55 -11.65 2.81 -23.47
CA LYS A 55 -11.84 4.24 -23.76
C LYS A 55 -13.11 4.46 -24.59
N ASP A 56 -13.38 3.54 -25.51
CA ASP A 56 -14.48 3.68 -26.46
C ASP A 56 -15.82 3.18 -25.89
N GLU A 57 -15.80 2.14 -25.05
CA GLU A 57 -17.01 1.48 -24.54
C GLU A 57 -17.23 1.73 -23.03
N PRO A 58 -18.51 1.81 -22.58
CA PRO A 58 -18.84 1.88 -21.16
C PRO A 58 -18.24 0.71 -20.37
N CYS A 59 -17.49 1.04 -19.32
CA CYS A 59 -16.77 0.08 -18.49
C CYS A 59 -17.38 -0.10 -17.11
N VAL A 60 -17.23 -1.33 -16.61
CA VAL A 60 -17.36 -1.63 -15.19
C VAL A 60 -15.98 -1.55 -14.53
N LEU A 61 -15.91 -0.92 -13.35
CA LEU A 61 -14.71 -0.82 -12.54
C LEU A 61 -14.91 -1.49 -11.18
N GLY A 62 -13.96 -2.33 -10.78
CA GLY A 62 -13.89 -2.96 -9.47
C GLY A 62 -12.78 -2.34 -8.62
N VAL A 63 -13.01 -2.23 -7.31
CA VAL A 63 -12.03 -1.75 -6.32
C VAL A 63 -11.94 -2.74 -5.17
N ASP A 64 -10.73 -3.14 -4.80
CA ASP A 64 -10.47 -3.97 -3.62
C ASP A 64 -9.09 -3.66 -3.02
N GLU A 65 -8.83 -4.16 -1.81
CA GLU A 65 -7.56 -4.00 -1.11
C GLU A 65 -6.90 -5.31 -0.65
N ALA A 66 -5.63 -5.21 -0.30
CA ALA A 66 -4.87 -6.25 0.37
C ALA A 66 -3.98 -5.65 1.46
N GLY A 67 -3.77 -6.40 2.53
CA GLY A 67 -2.83 -5.98 3.58
C GLY A 67 -3.37 -4.89 4.51
N ARG A 68 -4.68 -4.81 4.72
CA ARG A 68 -5.26 -3.87 5.69
C ARG A 68 -4.87 -4.17 7.15
N GLY A 69 -4.94 -5.43 7.58
CA GLY A 69 -4.73 -5.85 8.98
C GLY A 69 -3.28 -6.03 9.50
N PRO A 70 -2.29 -6.42 8.67
CA PRO A 70 -0.90 -6.62 9.10
C PRO A 70 -0.29 -5.42 9.83
N VAL A 71 0.57 -5.69 10.83
CA VAL A 71 1.45 -4.70 11.45
C VAL A 71 2.72 -4.47 10.63
N LEU A 72 3.06 -5.40 9.73
CA LEU A 72 4.19 -5.29 8.82
C LEU A 72 3.73 -5.13 7.37
N GLY A 73 4.49 -4.37 6.59
CA GLY A 73 4.34 -4.30 5.14
C GLY A 73 3.33 -3.28 4.65
N PRO A 74 3.25 -3.10 3.33
CA PRO A 74 2.37 -2.10 2.72
C PRO A 74 0.89 -2.52 2.78
N MET A 75 0.02 -1.54 2.66
CA MET A 75 -1.39 -1.75 2.29
C MET A 75 -1.52 -1.46 0.80
N VAL A 76 -2.18 -2.32 0.05
CA VAL A 76 -2.26 -2.20 -1.40
C VAL A 76 -3.70 -2.09 -1.83
N TYR A 77 -4.03 -1.08 -2.62
CA TYR A 77 -5.31 -0.94 -3.30
C TYR A 77 -5.15 -1.29 -4.77
N GLY A 78 -6.11 -2.05 -5.30
CA GLY A 78 -6.18 -2.40 -6.70
C GLY A 78 -7.50 -1.92 -7.29
N ILE A 79 -7.45 -1.50 -8.55
CA ILE A 79 -8.63 -1.38 -9.40
C ILE A 79 -8.44 -2.20 -10.67
N ALA A 80 -9.54 -2.73 -11.19
CA ALA A 80 -9.60 -3.35 -12.51
C ALA A 80 -10.83 -2.82 -13.23
N PHE A 81 -10.75 -2.66 -14.55
CA PHE A 81 -11.86 -2.20 -15.37
C PHE A 81 -11.92 -2.94 -16.71
N SER A 82 -13.13 -3.12 -17.22
CA SER A 82 -13.40 -3.83 -18.48
C SER A 82 -14.74 -3.38 -19.07
N PRO A 83 -14.95 -3.41 -20.40
CA PRO A 83 -16.24 -3.09 -21.00
C PRO A 83 -17.38 -3.93 -20.42
N VAL A 84 -18.56 -3.32 -20.23
CA VAL A 84 -19.73 -3.98 -19.61
C VAL A 84 -20.15 -5.24 -20.36
N ASP A 85 -19.92 -5.29 -21.68
CA ASP A 85 -20.31 -6.41 -22.54
C ASP A 85 -19.27 -7.56 -22.58
N LYS A 86 -18.09 -7.37 -21.98
CA LYS A 86 -16.99 -8.37 -21.96
C LYS A 86 -16.96 -9.23 -20.71
N LYS A 87 -18.12 -9.44 -20.06
CA LYS A 87 -18.23 -10.29 -18.84
C LYS A 87 -17.71 -11.71 -19.04
N ASP A 88 -17.77 -12.25 -20.25
CA ASP A 88 -17.29 -13.61 -20.52
C ASP A 88 -15.75 -13.73 -20.49
N VAL A 89 -15.02 -12.63 -20.75
CA VAL A 89 -13.56 -12.59 -20.56
C VAL A 89 -13.23 -12.79 -19.08
N LEU A 90 -13.93 -12.08 -18.20
CA LEU A 90 -13.76 -12.22 -16.75
C LEU A 90 -14.10 -13.63 -16.26
N LYS A 91 -15.13 -14.27 -16.83
CA LYS A 91 -15.44 -15.67 -16.49
C LYS A 91 -14.36 -16.63 -16.98
N LYS A 92 -13.83 -16.43 -18.18
CA LYS A 92 -12.80 -17.27 -18.79
C LYS A 92 -11.49 -17.28 -17.98
N LEU A 93 -11.13 -16.15 -17.37
CA LEU A 93 -9.98 -16.02 -16.48
C LEU A 93 -10.19 -16.69 -15.10
N GLY A 94 -11.38 -17.24 -14.82
CA GLY A 94 -11.64 -18.01 -13.62
C GLY A 94 -11.98 -17.17 -12.38
N PHE A 95 -12.34 -15.89 -12.54
CA PHE A 95 -12.73 -15.01 -11.42
C PHE A 95 -14.04 -15.42 -10.72
N ALA A 96 -14.83 -16.33 -11.31
CA ALA A 96 -16.13 -16.77 -10.81
C ALA A 96 -16.06 -17.87 -9.73
N ASP A 97 -14.94 -18.57 -9.60
CA ASP A 97 -14.82 -19.69 -8.65
C ASP A 97 -14.24 -19.17 -7.31
N SER A 98 -15.09 -18.47 -6.55
CA SER A 98 -14.80 -17.65 -5.37
C SER A 98 -14.35 -18.40 -4.10
N LYS A 99 -13.77 -19.60 -4.25
CA LYS A 99 -13.00 -20.21 -3.16
C LYS A 99 -11.68 -19.49 -3.04
N GLN A 100 -11.14 -19.39 -1.82
CA GLN A 100 -9.83 -18.79 -1.56
C GLN A 100 -8.80 -19.27 -2.57
N LEU A 101 -8.46 -18.41 -3.54
CA LEU A 101 -7.45 -18.70 -4.56
C LEU A 101 -6.09 -18.81 -3.86
N THR A 102 -5.36 -19.86 -4.16
CA THR A 102 -3.97 -20.00 -3.70
C THR A 102 -3.10 -18.91 -4.32
N GLU A 103 -1.93 -18.66 -3.73
CA GLU A 103 -0.99 -17.66 -4.23
C GLU A 103 -0.63 -17.94 -5.70
N GLU A 104 -0.33 -19.20 -6.04
CA GLU A 104 0.05 -19.62 -7.39
C GLU A 104 -1.08 -19.39 -8.39
N LYS A 105 -2.34 -19.63 -7.98
CA LYS A 105 -3.50 -19.38 -8.85
C LYS A 105 -3.73 -17.88 -9.07
N ARG A 106 -3.51 -17.04 -8.04
CA ARG A 106 -3.59 -15.57 -8.20
C ARG A 106 -2.51 -15.06 -9.15
N GLU A 107 -1.28 -15.54 -8.97
CA GLU A 107 -0.15 -15.23 -9.83
C GLU A 107 -0.45 -15.63 -11.28
N HIS A 108 -0.89 -16.87 -11.52
CA HIS A 108 -1.26 -17.33 -12.86
C HIS A 108 -2.33 -16.47 -13.54
N ILE A 109 -3.40 -16.11 -12.82
CA ILE A 109 -4.47 -15.25 -13.35
C ILE A 109 -3.93 -13.84 -13.65
N PHE A 110 -3.08 -13.28 -12.79
CA PHE A 110 -2.45 -11.99 -13.04
C PHE A 110 -1.59 -12.03 -14.30
N ASP A 111 -0.84 -13.11 -14.54
CA ASP A 111 -0.05 -13.27 -15.76
C ASP A 111 -0.95 -13.38 -17.01
N GLU A 112 -2.03 -14.16 -16.94
CA GLU A 112 -3.03 -14.26 -18.00
C GLU A 112 -3.65 -12.90 -18.35
N MET A 113 -3.96 -12.07 -17.34
CA MET A 113 -4.48 -10.70 -17.54
C MET A 113 -3.53 -9.80 -18.33
N ASN A 114 -2.22 -10.04 -18.24
CA ASN A 114 -1.19 -9.18 -18.84
C ASN A 114 -0.57 -9.75 -20.12
N LYS A 115 -0.77 -11.05 -20.41
CA LYS A 115 -0.14 -11.73 -21.56
C LYS A 115 -1.10 -12.26 -22.61
N GLN A 116 -2.35 -12.54 -22.25
CA GLN A 116 -3.32 -13.09 -23.21
C GLN A 116 -4.02 -11.96 -23.97
N ASP A 117 -3.96 -11.99 -25.30
CA ASP A 117 -4.56 -10.96 -26.18
C ASP A 117 -6.02 -10.66 -25.81
N PHE A 118 -6.83 -11.69 -25.58
CA PHE A 118 -8.24 -11.51 -25.24
C PHE A 118 -8.45 -10.74 -23.91
N ALA A 119 -7.48 -10.80 -23.00
CA ALA A 119 -7.50 -10.09 -21.72
C ALA A 119 -6.89 -8.69 -21.85
N THR A 120 -5.71 -8.56 -22.45
CA THR A 120 -5.02 -7.27 -22.62
C THR A 120 -5.78 -6.29 -23.52
N GLU A 121 -6.60 -6.79 -24.45
CA GLU A 121 -7.50 -5.96 -25.26
C GLU A 121 -8.73 -5.44 -24.51
N SER A 122 -9.09 -6.04 -23.37
CA SER A 122 -10.38 -5.79 -22.72
C SER A 122 -10.33 -5.50 -21.23
N ILE A 123 -9.19 -5.71 -20.56
CA ILE A 123 -9.01 -5.49 -19.13
C ILE A 123 -7.83 -4.55 -18.94
N GLY A 124 -8.07 -3.46 -18.22
CA GLY A 124 -7.01 -2.64 -17.64
C GLY A 124 -7.10 -2.65 -16.12
N TRP A 125 -6.01 -2.30 -15.47
CA TRP A 125 -5.92 -2.27 -14.01
C TRP A 125 -4.93 -1.21 -13.51
N ALA A 126 -5.07 -0.83 -12.25
CA ALA A 126 -4.13 0.05 -11.56
C ALA A 126 -3.98 -0.36 -10.11
N VAL A 127 -2.82 -0.07 -9.54
CA VAL A 127 -2.47 -0.44 -8.17
C VAL A 127 -1.82 0.75 -7.48
N GLU A 128 -2.23 1.01 -6.25
CA GLU A 128 -1.54 1.88 -5.30
C GLU A 128 -0.94 1.02 -4.19
N VAL A 129 0.37 1.11 -4.01
CA VAL A 129 1.08 0.51 -2.88
C VAL A 129 1.31 1.60 -1.85
N ILE A 130 0.61 1.54 -0.73
CA ILE A 130 0.70 2.49 0.38
C ILE A 130 1.76 2.01 1.37
N SER A 131 2.82 2.79 1.55
CA SER A 131 3.95 2.38 2.39
C SER A 131 3.55 2.29 3.88
N PRO A 132 4.13 1.37 4.66
CA PRO A 132 3.93 1.32 6.12
C PRO A 132 4.32 2.64 6.81
N ASN A 133 5.31 3.34 6.24
CA ASN A 133 5.74 4.66 6.69
C ASN A 133 4.65 5.71 6.47
N ASP A 134 4.04 5.79 5.29
CA ASP A 134 2.98 6.75 5.00
C ASP A 134 1.71 6.45 5.82
N ILE A 135 1.40 5.18 6.06
CA ILE A 135 0.33 4.77 6.97
C ILE A 135 0.63 5.27 8.40
N SER A 136 1.85 5.05 8.88
CA SER A 136 2.26 5.46 10.24
C SER A 136 2.23 6.98 10.39
N MET A 137 2.82 7.72 9.45
CA MET A 137 2.82 9.18 9.45
C MET A 137 1.40 9.75 9.36
N SER A 138 0.53 9.17 8.53
CA SER A 138 -0.86 9.64 8.40
C SER A 138 -1.66 9.48 9.68
N MET A 139 -1.45 8.39 10.41
CA MET A 139 -2.21 8.06 11.63
C MET A 139 -1.63 8.70 12.90
N LEU A 140 -0.33 8.99 12.94
CA LEU A 140 0.38 9.53 14.12
C LEU A 140 0.70 11.03 14.02
N ARG A 141 0.41 11.69 12.88
CA ARG A 141 0.54 13.15 12.78
C ARG A 141 -0.44 13.88 13.69
N ARG A 142 -0.13 15.14 14.03
CA ARG A 142 -0.99 16.04 14.84
C ARG A 142 -2.45 16.06 14.39
N SER A 143 -2.70 16.35 13.12
CA SER A 143 -4.03 16.20 12.50
C SER A 143 -4.23 14.74 12.08
N LYS A 144 -4.53 13.90 13.08
CA LYS A 144 -4.68 12.45 12.95
C LYS A 144 -5.66 12.11 11.84
N ARG A 145 -5.24 11.22 10.93
CA ARG A 145 -6.11 10.63 9.91
C ARG A 145 -6.32 9.16 10.22
N SER A 146 -7.56 8.71 10.22
CA SER A 146 -7.87 7.30 10.45
C SER A 146 -7.46 6.43 9.25
N LEU A 147 -7.22 5.14 9.50
CA LEU A 147 -6.96 4.18 8.42
C LEU A 147 -8.13 4.11 7.43
N ASN A 148 -9.37 4.36 7.88
CA ASN A 148 -10.54 4.43 6.99
C ASN A 148 -10.43 5.57 5.99
N GLU A 149 -9.92 6.73 6.40
CA GLU A 149 -9.73 7.88 5.51
C GLU A 149 -8.60 7.62 4.52
N VAL A 150 -7.47 7.06 4.97
CA VAL A 150 -6.36 6.69 4.09
C VAL A 150 -6.81 5.67 3.03
N SER A 151 -7.54 4.64 3.45
CA SER A 151 -8.13 3.64 2.56
C SER A 151 -9.07 4.25 1.52
N MET A 152 -9.94 5.15 1.96
CA MET A 152 -10.96 5.72 1.10
C MET A 152 -10.35 6.73 0.10
N ASP A 153 -9.36 7.50 0.52
CA ASP A 153 -8.61 8.40 -0.36
C ASP A 153 -7.87 7.63 -1.46
N SER A 154 -7.29 6.49 -1.13
CA SER A 154 -6.61 5.63 -2.11
C SER A 154 -7.57 5.10 -3.17
N ALA A 155 -8.72 4.57 -2.75
CA ALA A 155 -9.76 4.13 -3.68
C ALA A 155 -10.25 5.28 -4.59
N ILE A 156 -10.49 6.47 -4.02
CA ILE A 156 -10.88 7.68 -4.79
C ILE A 156 -9.77 8.08 -5.76
N GLY A 157 -8.52 8.08 -5.32
CA GLY A 157 -7.35 8.42 -6.12
C GLY A 157 -7.19 7.49 -7.33
N LEU A 158 -7.34 6.18 -7.13
CA LEU A 158 -7.30 5.22 -8.24
C LEU A 158 -8.45 5.40 -9.23
N ILE A 159 -9.67 5.69 -8.75
CA ILE A 159 -10.80 6.01 -9.65
C ILE A 159 -10.48 7.26 -10.47
N HIS A 160 -9.95 8.33 -9.85
CA HIS A 160 -9.51 9.51 -10.58
C HIS A 160 -8.42 9.18 -11.60
N LYS A 161 -7.45 8.31 -11.27
CA LYS A 161 -6.40 7.88 -12.20
C LYS A 161 -6.98 7.17 -13.42
N ALA A 162 -7.99 6.34 -13.26
CA ALA A 162 -8.68 5.71 -14.38
C ALA A 162 -9.40 6.74 -15.28
N ILE A 163 -10.04 7.75 -14.68
CA ILE A 163 -10.66 8.86 -15.42
C ILE A 163 -9.61 9.67 -16.19
N GLU A 164 -8.51 10.05 -15.53
CA GLU A 164 -7.39 10.78 -16.14
C GLU A 164 -6.77 10.00 -17.31
N ALA A 165 -6.75 8.67 -17.22
CA ALA A 165 -6.25 7.78 -18.27
C ALA A 165 -7.24 7.58 -19.44
N GLY A 166 -8.44 8.16 -19.36
CA GLY A 166 -9.45 8.17 -20.41
C GLY A 166 -10.41 6.98 -20.39
N VAL A 167 -10.50 6.24 -19.27
CA VAL A 167 -11.43 5.11 -19.15
C VAL A 167 -12.88 5.62 -19.10
N ASN A 168 -13.74 5.05 -19.95
CA ASN A 168 -15.17 5.40 -20.00
C ASN A 168 -15.95 4.65 -18.91
N ILE A 169 -15.85 5.10 -17.67
CA ILE A 169 -16.46 4.43 -16.51
C ILE A 169 -17.98 4.65 -16.49
N ALA A 170 -18.74 3.56 -16.38
CA ALA A 170 -20.20 3.58 -16.21
C ALA A 170 -20.63 3.06 -14.83
N GLU A 171 -20.04 1.96 -14.37
CA GLU A 171 -20.38 1.31 -13.10
C GLU A 171 -19.13 1.13 -12.23
N VAL A 172 -19.26 1.35 -10.92
CA VAL A 172 -18.18 1.16 -9.94
C VAL A 172 -18.65 0.24 -8.82
N TYR A 173 -17.90 -0.83 -8.58
CA TYR A 173 -18.14 -1.81 -7.51
C TYR A 173 -16.96 -1.80 -6.54
N VAL A 174 -17.23 -1.64 -5.25
CA VAL A 174 -16.19 -1.52 -4.22
C VAL A 174 -16.42 -2.55 -3.12
N ASP A 175 -15.38 -3.31 -2.78
CA ASP A 175 -15.40 -4.13 -1.57
C ASP A 175 -15.19 -3.28 -0.32
N THR A 176 -15.86 -3.63 0.77
CA THR A 176 -15.65 -2.96 2.05
C THR A 176 -15.72 -3.90 3.23
N VAL A 177 -14.87 -3.64 4.22
CA VAL A 177 -14.96 -4.25 5.55
C VAL A 177 -15.97 -3.55 6.46
N GLY A 178 -16.33 -2.29 6.15
CA GLY A 178 -17.15 -1.42 6.99
C GLY A 178 -18.63 -1.34 6.57
N PRO A 179 -19.39 -0.38 7.15
CA PRO A 179 -20.74 -0.08 6.70
C PRO A 179 -20.73 0.51 5.27
N PRO A 180 -21.33 -0.17 4.29
CA PRO A 180 -21.28 0.26 2.89
C PRO A 180 -22.01 1.57 2.63
N GLU A 181 -23.03 1.91 3.43
CA GLU A 181 -23.95 3.03 3.15
C GLU A 181 -23.23 4.38 3.18
N LYS A 182 -22.41 4.61 4.22
CA LYS A 182 -21.65 5.85 4.38
C LYS A 182 -20.59 5.99 3.29
N TYR A 183 -19.92 4.89 2.98
CA TYR A 183 -18.88 4.89 1.95
C TYR A 183 -19.48 5.16 0.56
N GLN A 184 -20.58 4.47 0.23
CA GLN A 184 -21.29 4.67 -1.02
C GLN A 184 -21.82 6.10 -1.17
N ALA A 185 -22.40 6.68 -0.11
CA ALA A 185 -22.89 8.05 -0.13
C ALA A 185 -21.75 9.05 -0.43
N LYS A 186 -20.58 8.85 0.18
CA LYS A 186 -19.41 9.70 -0.05
C LYS A 186 -18.86 9.55 -1.47
N LEU A 187 -18.77 8.33 -2.00
CA LEU A 187 -18.36 8.12 -3.38
C LEU A 187 -19.34 8.74 -4.38
N LYS A 188 -20.65 8.63 -4.14
CA LYS A 188 -21.69 9.26 -4.99
C LYS A 188 -21.62 10.78 -4.98
N LEU A 189 -21.18 11.39 -3.88
CA LEU A 189 -20.96 12.84 -3.81
C LEU A 189 -19.80 13.28 -4.72
N ILE A 190 -18.75 12.47 -4.79
CA ILE A 190 -17.53 12.76 -5.57
C ILE A 190 -17.73 12.42 -7.05
N PHE A 191 -18.38 11.30 -7.33
CA PHE A 191 -18.58 10.75 -8.67
C PHE A 191 -20.08 10.57 -8.99
N PRO A 192 -20.84 11.66 -9.14
CA PRO A 192 -22.30 11.59 -9.30
C PRO A 192 -22.76 10.93 -10.61
N ASN A 193 -21.89 10.87 -11.62
CA ASN A 193 -22.22 10.36 -12.95
C ASN A 193 -22.10 8.82 -13.06
N PHE A 194 -21.52 8.15 -12.07
CA PHE A 194 -21.31 6.70 -12.12
C PHE A 194 -22.35 5.97 -11.28
N LYS A 195 -22.72 4.77 -11.71
CA LYS A 195 -23.51 3.86 -10.90
C LYS A 195 -22.61 3.15 -9.90
N ILE A 196 -22.62 3.64 -8.66
CA ILE A 196 -21.73 3.13 -7.59
C ILE A 196 -22.48 2.18 -6.66
N THR A 197 -21.89 1.00 -6.46
CA THR A 197 -22.32 -0.01 -5.49
C THR A 197 -21.16 -0.34 -4.56
N VAL A 198 -21.36 -0.17 -3.25
CA VAL A 198 -20.41 -0.64 -2.23
C VAL A 198 -21.04 -1.81 -1.51
N ALA A 199 -20.34 -2.93 -1.42
CA ALA A 199 -20.85 -4.14 -0.80
C ALA A 199 -19.74 -4.86 -0.02
N LYS A 200 -20.14 -5.68 0.95
CA LYS A 200 -19.23 -6.60 1.64
C LYS A 200 -19.07 -7.86 0.79
N LYS A 201 -17.86 -8.40 0.70
CA LYS A 201 -17.55 -9.59 -0.12
C LYS A 201 -17.93 -9.36 -1.60
N ALA A 202 -17.67 -8.15 -2.07
CA ALA A 202 -17.93 -7.76 -3.45
C ALA A 202 -17.04 -8.54 -4.42
N ASP A 203 -15.84 -8.93 -3.99
CA ASP A 203 -14.92 -9.84 -4.69
C ASP A 203 -15.58 -11.18 -5.06
N SER A 204 -16.40 -11.72 -4.16
CA SER A 204 -17.11 -12.98 -4.37
C SER A 204 -18.35 -12.87 -5.26
N THR A 205 -18.83 -11.64 -5.47
CA THR A 205 -20.09 -11.36 -6.18
C THR A 205 -19.84 -10.80 -7.58
N TYR A 206 -18.82 -9.94 -7.72
CA TYR A 206 -18.52 -9.19 -8.93
C TYR A 206 -17.13 -9.60 -9.45
N PRO A 207 -17.04 -10.29 -10.61
CA PRO A 207 -15.77 -10.75 -11.16
C PRO A 207 -14.72 -9.65 -11.35
N ILE A 208 -15.16 -8.41 -11.64
CA ILE A 208 -14.25 -7.27 -11.77
C ILE A 208 -13.61 -6.85 -10.44
N VAL A 209 -14.33 -7.00 -9.32
CA VAL A 209 -13.76 -6.77 -7.98
C VAL A 209 -12.79 -7.90 -7.62
N SER A 210 -13.08 -9.14 -8.04
CA SER A 210 -12.15 -10.27 -7.93
C SER A 210 -10.84 -10.01 -8.70
N ALA A 211 -10.91 -9.44 -9.90
CA ALA A 211 -9.73 -9.03 -10.67
C ALA A 211 -8.92 -7.95 -9.92
N ALA A 212 -9.57 -6.91 -9.41
CA ALA A 212 -8.94 -5.89 -8.57
C ALA A 212 -8.28 -6.49 -7.30
N SER A 213 -8.95 -7.49 -6.70
CA SER A 213 -8.47 -8.27 -5.55
C SER A 213 -7.15 -8.97 -5.84
N ILE A 214 -7.04 -9.58 -7.02
CA ILE A 214 -5.83 -10.28 -7.48
C ILE A 214 -4.70 -9.28 -7.70
N CYS A 215 -4.95 -8.17 -8.40
CA CYS A 215 -3.96 -7.10 -8.57
C CYS A 215 -3.42 -6.62 -7.21
N ALA A 216 -4.28 -6.38 -6.23
CA ALA A 216 -3.87 -5.93 -4.90
C ALA A 216 -3.04 -7.00 -4.14
N LYS A 217 -3.49 -8.26 -4.15
CA LYS A 217 -2.84 -9.35 -3.39
C LYS A 217 -1.49 -9.73 -3.99
N VAL A 218 -1.42 -9.94 -5.31
CA VAL A 218 -0.15 -10.27 -6.00
C VAL A 218 0.87 -9.16 -5.80
N SER A 219 0.46 -7.90 -5.97
CA SER A 219 1.35 -6.75 -5.79
C SER A 219 1.85 -6.60 -4.35
N ARG A 220 0.99 -6.84 -3.35
CA ARG A 220 1.39 -6.85 -1.93
C ARG A 220 2.42 -7.95 -1.66
N ASP A 221 2.14 -9.17 -2.11
CA ASP A 221 2.97 -10.34 -1.84
C ASP A 221 4.36 -10.14 -2.50
N HIS A 222 4.40 -9.62 -3.73
CA HIS A 222 5.66 -9.22 -4.39
C HIS A 222 6.38 -8.08 -3.69
N ALA A 223 5.68 -7.03 -3.23
CA ALA A 223 6.29 -5.91 -2.51
C ALA A 223 6.98 -6.36 -1.21
N LEU A 224 6.46 -7.40 -0.55
CA LEU A 224 7.11 -8.03 0.60
C LEU A 224 8.30 -8.91 0.18
N LYS A 225 8.19 -9.68 -0.91
CA LYS A 225 9.29 -10.52 -1.44
C LYS A 225 10.52 -9.71 -1.83
N VAL A 226 10.33 -8.52 -2.41
CA VAL A 226 11.43 -7.64 -2.88
C VAL A 226 11.73 -6.47 -1.93
N TRP A 227 11.24 -6.55 -0.68
CA TRP A 227 11.39 -5.47 0.29
C TRP A 227 12.86 -5.17 0.59
N LYS A 228 13.24 -3.89 0.47
CA LYS A 228 14.58 -3.40 0.79
C LYS A 228 14.57 -2.67 2.13
N PHE A 229 15.38 -3.12 3.08
CA PHE A 229 15.57 -2.43 4.35
C PHE A 229 16.57 -1.28 4.17
N ARG A 230 16.15 -0.05 4.49
CA ARG A 230 17.04 1.14 4.43
C ARG A 230 17.93 1.25 5.65
N GLU A 231 17.54 0.58 6.72
CA GLU A 231 18.16 0.60 8.03
C GLU A 231 19.37 -0.33 8.14
N GLY A 232 19.81 -0.93 7.02
CA GLY A 232 20.94 -1.88 7.00
C GLY A 232 20.60 -3.23 7.63
N THR A 233 19.32 -3.56 7.80
CA THR A 233 18.86 -4.87 8.25
C THR A 233 19.24 -5.95 7.25
N ASP A 234 19.59 -7.14 7.75
CA ASP A 234 19.89 -8.32 6.94
C ASP A 234 18.73 -8.61 5.95
N PRO A 235 18.99 -8.69 4.63
CA PRO A 235 18.00 -9.08 3.64
C PRO A 235 17.33 -10.44 3.92
N GLU A 236 18.00 -11.33 4.65
CA GLU A 236 17.48 -12.66 4.98
C GLU A 236 16.59 -12.69 6.23
N VAL A 237 16.29 -11.53 6.83
CA VAL A 237 15.49 -11.47 8.06
C VAL A 237 14.08 -12.02 7.83
N LYS A 238 13.72 -13.03 8.62
CA LYS A 238 12.38 -13.63 8.57
C LYS A 238 11.42 -12.84 9.45
N PHE A 239 10.48 -12.14 8.82
CA PHE A 239 9.46 -11.33 9.51
C PHE A 239 8.05 -11.95 9.54
N GLY A 240 7.86 -13.10 8.90
CA GLY A 240 6.59 -13.84 8.89
C GLY A 240 5.54 -13.24 7.96
N SER A 241 4.27 -13.55 8.23
CA SER A 241 3.10 -13.08 7.48
C SER A 241 2.80 -11.59 7.64
N GLY A 242 3.38 -10.97 8.68
CA GLY A 242 3.15 -9.58 9.06
C GLY A 242 1.91 -9.35 9.92
N TYR A 243 1.12 -10.38 10.21
CA TYR A 243 -0.04 -10.25 11.08
C TYR A 243 0.34 -10.27 12.57
N PRO A 244 -0.31 -9.47 13.43
CA PRO A 244 -0.02 -9.45 14.87
C PRO A 244 -0.14 -10.82 15.58
N GLY A 245 -0.89 -11.76 15.01
CA GLY A 245 -1.08 -13.10 15.57
C GLY A 245 0.08 -14.06 15.30
N ASP A 246 0.89 -13.80 14.27
CA ASP A 246 1.94 -14.72 13.80
C ASP A 246 3.15 -14.76 14.76
N PRO A 247 3.57 -15.94 15.24
CA PRO A 247 4.75 -16.08 16.09
C PRO A 247 6.04 -15.50 15.49
N VAL A 248 6.24 -15.62 14.17
CA VAL A 248 7.46 -15.09 13.50
C VAL A 248 7.43 -13.57 13.50
N THR A 249 6.28 -12.97 13.20
CA THR A 249 6.08 -11.52 13.27
C THR A 249 6.25 -10.98 14.68
N LYS A 250 5.74 -11.66 15.71
CA LYS A 250 5.95 -11.28 17.11
C LYS A 250 7.42 -11.32 17.50
N LYS A 251 8.16 -12.35 17.04
CA LYS A 251 9.60 -12.46 17.28
C LYS A 251 10.35 -11.31 16.61
N PHE A 252 10.01 -10.98 15.37
CA PHE A 252 10.57 -9.84 14.64
C PHE A 252 10.34 -8.51 15.38
N LEU A 253 9.12 -8.27 15.87
CA LEU A 253 8.81 -7.09 16.70
C LEU A 253 9.47 -7.11 18.09
N GLY A 254 10.13 -8.21 18.47
CA GLY A 254 10.86 -8.32 19.72
C GLY A 254 12.28 -7.76 19.66
N ASP A 255 12.82 -7.56 18.46
CA ASP A 255 14.21 -7.19 18.17
C ASP A 255 14.24 -5.86 17.41
N PHE A 256 14.57 -4.78 18.12
CA PHE A 256 14.50 -3.42 17.59
C PHE A 256 15.45 -2.48 18.34
N ASP A 257 15.78 -1.34 17.72
CA ASP A 257 16.67 -0.34 18.30
C ASP A 257 15.98 0.42 19.43
N ARG A 258 16.65 0.62 20.57
CA ARG A 258 16.01 1.22 21.75
C ARG A 258 15.72 2.71 21.61
N VAL A 259 16.38 3.40 20.67
CA VAL A 259 16.19 4.82 20.38
C VAL A 259 15.26 5.00 19.18
N PHE A 260 15.55 4.32 18.07
CA PHE A 260 14.81 4.49 16.80
C PHE A 260 13.59 3.58 16.66
N GLY A 261 13.49 2.53 17.48
CA GLY A 261 12.46 1.52 17.37
C GLY A 261 12.68 0.61 16.17
N PHE A 262 11.65 0.45 15.37
CA PHE A 262 11.56 -0.53 14.28
C PHE A 262 12.07 -0.02 12.92
N PRO A 263 12.43 -0.92 12.00
CA PRO A 263 12.59 -0.56 10.60
C PRO A 263 11.26 -0.11 9.98
N ARG A 264 11.32 0.68 8.90
CA ARG A 264 10.15 1.24 8.18
C ARG A 264 9.17 0.21 7.61
N LEU A 265 9.51 -1.08 7.63
CA LEU A 265 8.57 -2.16 7.34
C LEU A 265 7.40 -2.20 8.35
N VAL A 266 7.65 -1.78 9.60
CA VAL A 266 6.66 -1.82 10.67
C VAL A 266 5.75 -0.60 10.61
N ARG A 267 4.45 -0.83 10.79
CA ARG A 267 3.45 0.22 10.97
C ARG A 267 3.41 0.65 12.44
N PHE A 268 4.06 1.76 12.76
CA PHE A 268 4.14 2.28 14.13
C PHE A 268 2.77 2.63 14.71
N SER A 269 1.79 2.95 13.86
CA SER A 269 0.42 3.26 14.29
C SER A 269 -0.38 2.06 14.79
N TRP A 270 0.14 0.83 14.69
CA TRP A 270 -0.52 -0.36 15.23
C TRP A 270 -0.24 -0.47 16.73
N SER A 271 -1.29 -0.78 17.51
CA SER A 271 -1.16 -1.00 18.96
C SER A 271 -0.15 -2.10 19.31
N THR A 272 0.01 -3.12 18.45
CA THR A 272 1.01 -4.17 18.67
C THR A 272 2.44 -3.63 18.60
N ALA A 273 2.71 -2.66 17.71
CA ALA A 273 4.01 -2.02 17.60
C ALA A 273 4.23 -1.03 18.77
N SER A 274 3.25 -0.17 19.06
CA SER A 274 3.31 0.75 20.21
C SER A 274 3.57 0.01 21.52
N ASN A 275 2.77 -1.01 21.83
CA ASN A 275 2.92 -1.81 23.06
C ASN A 275 4.27 -2.54 23.16
N ALA A 276 4.95 -2.78 22.02
CA ALA A 276 6.27 -3.39 22.01
C ALA A 276 7.35 -2.34 22.33
N LEU A 277 7.24 -1.13 21.77
CA LEU A 277 8.13 0.00 22.09
C LEU A 277 8.05 0.37 23.57
N ASP A 278 6.85 0.54 24.12
CA ASP A 278 6.61 0.94 25.52
C ASP A 278 7.31 0.04 26.55
N LYS A 279 7.61 -1.21 26.18
CA LYS A 279 8.23 -2.19 27.08
C LYS A 279 9.76 -2.17 27.08
N LYS A 280 10.41 -1.71 26.00
CA LYS A 280 11.87 -1.86 25.83
C LYS A 280 12.59 -0.63 25.28
N ALA A 281 11.91 0.22 24.52
CA ALA A 281 12.44 1.46 23.98
C ALA A 281 12.61 2.52 25.09
N PHE A 282 13.39 3.56 24.79
CA PHE A 282 13.40 4.76 25.61
C PHE A 282 12.11 5.56 25.41
N ASP A 283 11.70 6.25 26.47
CA ASP A 283 10.52 7.12 26.46
C ASP A 283 10.81 8.39 25.64
N VAL A 284 9.85 8.79 24.81
CA VAL A 284 9.95 9.97 23.94
C VAL A 284 8.68 10.79 24.12
N GLU A 285 8.84 12.01 24.64
CA GLU A 285 7.75 12.98 24.76
C GLU A 285 7.67 13.81 23.46
N PHE A 286 6.47 13.93 22.90
CA PHE A 286 6.17 14.77 21.74
C PHE A 286 5.30 15.95 22.15
N ASP A 287 5.53 17.12 21.54
CA ASP A 287 4.65 18.27 21.70
C ASP A 287 3.32 18.02 20.97
N ASP A 288 2.36 17.43 21.68
CA ASP A 288 0.99 17.22 21.22
C ASP A 288 0.06 18.34 21.73
N GLU A 289 -0.71 18.95 20.82
CA GLU A 289 -1.67 20.01 21.17
C GLU A 289 -2.87 19.50 22.02
N ASP A 290 -3.01 18.17 22.15
CA ASP A 290 -4.05 17.47 22.92
C ASP A 290 -3.67 17.20 24.40
N GLU A 291 -2.70 17.95 24.96
CA GLU A 291 -2.23 17.81 26.35
C GLU A 291 -3.33 17.95 27.44
N GLU A 292 -4.52 18.43 27.10
CA GLU A 292 -5.66 18.44 28.02
C GLU A 292 -6.36 17.08 28.17
N GLN A 293 -6.24 16.15 27.21
CA GLN A 293 -6.91 14.84 27.28
C GLN A 293 -6.00 13.70 27.77
N GLU A 294 -4.67 13.79 27.60
CA GLU A 294 -3.76 12.68 27.94
C GLU A 294 -3.31 12.61 29.42
N LYS A 295 -3.58 13.65 30.22
CA LYS A 295 -3.24 13.66 31.66
C LYS A 295 -3.93 12.56 32.49
N ALA A 296 -4.82 11.77 31.90
CA ALA A 296 -5.52 10.67 32.56
C ALA A 296 -4.88 9.26 32.42
N LYS A 297 -3.76 9.10 31.69
CA LYS A 297 -3.19 7.75 31.41
C LYS A 297 -1.73 7.50 31.86
N ALA A 298 -1.16 8.34 32.72
CA ALA A 298 0.12 8.02 33.33
C ALA A 298 -0.05 6.88 34.38
N THR A 299 0.20 5.64 33.97
CA THR A 299 0.17 4.47 34.86
C THR A 299 1.59 4.16 35.33
N TYR A 300 1.82 4.41 36.62
CA TYR A 300 2.68 3.68 37.55
C TYR A 300 4.03 3.13 37.04
N GLY A 301 5.15 3.76 37.44
CA GLY A 301 6.38 2.99 37.71
C GLY A 301 7.76 3.54 37.35
N SER A 302 7.91 4.74 36.79
CA SER A 302 9.24 5.34 36.62
C SER A 302 9.31 6.70 37.32
N GLU A 303 10.24 6.85 38.26
CA GLU A 303 10.52 8.15 38.86
C GLU A 303 11.05 9.09 37.79
N LYS A 304 10.33 10.19 37.54
CA LYS A 304 10.73 11.23 36.60
C LYS A 304 12.11 11.77 37.01
N LEU A 305 13.06 11.79 36.07
CA LEU A 305 14.40 12.37 36.26
C LEU A 305 14.34 13.83 36.73
N SER A 306 13.25 14.54 36.41
CA SER A 306 12.97 15.91 36.83
C SER A 306 12.80 16.08 38.35
N LYS A 307 12.54 15.02 39.12
CA LYS A 307 12.53 15.08 40.59
C LYS A 307 13.92 15.34 41.18
N TYR A 308 15.00 14.90 40.53
CA TYR A 308 16.36 15.13 41.00
C TYR A 308 16.83 16.59 40.83
N PHE A 309 16.14 17.37 40.00
CA PHE A 309 16.43 18.78 39.76
C PHE A 309 15.43 19.73 40.44
N ALA A 310 14.55 19.21 41.30
CA ALA A 310 13.63 20.03 42.07
C ALA A 310 14.40 20.73 43.21
N ALA A 311 14.99 21.88 42.90
CA ALA A 311 15.53 22.78 43.92
C ALA A 311 14.42 23.22 44.89
N ASP A 312 14.74 23.28 46.18
CA ASP A 312 13.90 23.86 47.24
C ASP A 312 13.43 25.25 46.82
N ARG A 313 12.15 25.35 46.42
CA ARG A 313 11.53 26.61 46.00
C ARG A 313 11.13 27.41 47.23
N ASN A 314 12.10 28.06 47.85
CA ASN A 314 11.85 29.13 48.79
C ASN A 314 12.38 30.46 48.23
N GLU A 315 11.70 30.99 47.20
CA GLU A 315 11.61 32.42 46.87
C GLU A 315 10.75 32.59 45.61
N GLN A 316 9.57 33.21 45.74
CA GLN A 316 8.77 33.67 44.60
C GLN A 316 9.45 34.89 43.95
N ARG A 317 10.54 34.67 43.20
CA ARG A 317 11.02 35.68 42.24
C ARG A 317 10.15 35.60 41.00
N LYS A 318 9.37 36.65 40.72
CA LYS A 318 8.70 36.79 39.42
C LYS A 318 9.80 36.82 38.34
N ARG A 319 9.95 35.71 37.60
CA ARG A 319 10.81 35.68 36.40
C ARG A 319 10.41 36.84 35.50
N HIS A 320 11.39 37.67 35.16
CA HIS A 320 11.25 38.76 34.21
C HIS A 320 10.73 38.20 32.88
N GLU A 321 9.88 38.96 32.18
CA GLU A 321 9.17 38.50 30.98
C GLU A 321 10.11 38.00 29.88
N TYR A 322 11.27 38.64 29.72
CA TYR A 322 12.35 38.17 28.84
C TYR A 322 12.83 36.72 29.10
N PHE A 323 12.73 36.23 30.34
CA PHE A 323 13.16 34.87 30.73
C PHE A 323 11.97 33.93 31.04
N ARG A 324 10.76 34.33 30.69
CA ARG A 324 9.58 33.47 30.79
C ARG A 324 9.48 32.55 29.59
#